data_AF-A0A388LF89-F1
#
_entry.id   AF-A0A388LF89-F1
#
_cell.length_a   1.000
_cell.length_b   1.000
_cell.length_c   1.000
_cell.angle_alpha   90.00
_cell.angle_beta   90.00
_cell.angle_gamma   90.00
#
_symmetry.space_group_name_H-M   'P 1'
#
loop_
_entity.id
_entity.type
_entity.pdbx_description
1 polymer ?
#
loop_
_entity_poly.entity_id
_entity_poly.type
_entity_poly.pdbx_seq_one_letter_code
_entity_poly.pdbx_strand_id
1 'polypeptide(L)'
;MENGVKRKLEEGPSEFEQKVRRTVFLDEIAPQVTVAIMQSALSQFGKVTSMKLVNHPLDPLVPQGCALIEFANEEQAMRVAATTRKNLLMVGGMPRPVRARMASKYMFDSAEVERSNLHHHHQKQQQKKKQEKEEDEKEKAKQEEERSSKWKLSVLTLGDAKRDKAEKLKQVRARQAAEIKMLLEKHEEQRAELHKRQESHWEDEFKKLDAINKAGKQHGVDELRAFFGMGPQQK
;
A
#
# COMPACT_ATOMS: atom_id res chain seq x y z
N MET A 1 -49.96 20.68 -2.72
CA MET A 1 -48.85 20.10 -1.93
C MET A 1 -47.87 19.51 -2.92
N GLU A 2 -47.00 20.34 -3.49
CA GLU A 2 -45.99 19.90 -4.46
C GLU A 2 -44.68 19.66 -3.72
N ASN A 3 -44.29 18.39 -3.62
CA ASN A 3 -43.02 17.98 -3.03
C ASN A 3 -41.89 18.25 -4.03
N GLY A 4 -41.18 19.35 -3.81
CA GLY A 4 -39.93 19.68 -4.48
C GLY A 4 -38.81 18.72 -4.08
N VAL A 5 -38.63 17.65 -4.84
CA VAL A 5 -37.45 16.80 -4.76
C VAL A 5 -36.28 17.57 -5.39
N LYS A 6 -35.48 18.23 -4.55
CA LYS A 6 -34.17 18.77 -4.91
C LYS A 6 -33.28 17.61 -5.36
N ARG A 7 -33.25 17.33 -6.67
CA ARG A 7 -32.21 16.49 -7.29
C ARG A 7 -30.87 17.16 -7.02
N LYS A 8 -30.07 16.60 -6.10
CA LYS A 8 -28.65 16.90 -6.03
C LYS A 8 -28.06 16.58 -7.41
N LEU A 9 -27.48 17.58 -8.05
CA LEU A 9 -26.60 17.38 -9.20
C LEU A 9 -25.40 16.57 -8.67
N GLU A 10 -25.43 15.25 -8.85
CA GLU A 10 -24.24 14.44 -8.62
C GLU A 10 -23.26 14.77 -9.75
N GLU A 11 -22.26 15.60 -9.44
CA GLU A 11 -21.09 15.75 -10.30
C GLU A 11 -20.45 14.36 -10.42
N GLY A 12 -20.52 13.78 -11.62
CA GLY A 12 -19.94 12.47 -11.87
C GLY A 12 -18.45 12.46 -11.50
N PRO A 13 -17.93 11.35 -10.95
CA PRO A 13 -16.54 11.27 -10.53
C PRO A 13 -15.63 11.52 -11.73
N SER A 14 -14.62 12.38 -11.52
CA SER A 14 -13.59 12.69 -12.53
C SER A 14 -12.95 11.39 -13.03
N GLU A 15 -12.49 11.36 -14.29
CA GLU A 15 -11.80 10.19 -14.87
C GLU A 15 -10.65 9.70 -13.98
N PHE A 16 -9.96 10.62 -13.31
CA PHE A 16 -8.91 10.30 -12.35
C PHE A 16 -9.46 9.62 -11.09
N GLU A 17 -10.60 10.05 -10.55
CA GLU A 17 -11.22 9.42 -9.38
C GLU A 17 -11.73 8.01 -9.72
N GLN A 18 -12.26 7.81 -10.92
CA GLN A 18 -12.62 6.49 -11.41
C GLN A 18 -11.39 5.59 -11.55
N LYS A 19 -10.27 6.12 -12.07
CA LYS A 19 -8.99 5.43 -12.11
C LYS A 19 -8.50 5.03 -10.72
N VAL A 20 -8.54 5.95 -9.75
CA VAL A 20 -8.16 5.67 -8.35
C VAL A 20 -9.03 4.56 -7.75
N ARG A 21 -10.34 4.61 -7.96
CA ARG A 21 -11.29 3.60 -7.46
C ARG A 21 -11.08 2.21 -8.04
N ARG A 22 -10.68 2.10 -9.31
CA ARG A 22 -10.34 0.81 -9.94
C ARG A 22 -8.89 0.37 -9.72
N THR A 23 -8.11 1.10 -8.92
CA THR A 23 -6.70 0.79 -8.66
C THR A 23 -6.49 0.21 -7.25
N VAL A 24 -5.64 -0.80 -7.17
CA VAL A 24 -5.21 -1.46 -5.93
C VAL A 24 -3.71 -1.21 -5.73
N PHE A 25 -3.35 -0.87 -4.50
CA PHE A 25 -1.97 -0.87 -4.03
C PHE A 25 -1.64 -2.23 -3.43
N LEU A 26 -0.65 -2.91 -4.00
CA LEU A 26 -0.05 -4.12 -3.47
C LEU A 26 1.23 -3.77 -2.72
N ASP A 27 1.43 -4.42 -1.58
CA ASP A 27 2.59 -4.32 -0.70
C ASP A 27 3.15 -5.72 -0.42
N GLU A 28 4.38 -5.76 0.09
CA GLU A 28 5.12 -6.98 0.44
C GLU A 28 5.34 -7.96 -0.73
N ILE A 29 5.38 -7.45 -1.95
CA ILE A 29 5.75 -8.22 -3.15
C ILE A 29 7.21 -8.68 -3.02
N ALA A 30 7.48 -9.93 -3.39
CA ALA A 30 8.83 -10.46 -3.35
C ALA A 30 9.69 -9.84 -4.48
N PRO A 31 10.99 -9.53 -4.24
CA PRO A 31 11.86 -8.86 -5.21
C PRO A 31 11.96 -9.55 -6.59
N GLN A 32 11.82 -10.87 -6.62
CA GLN A 32 11.87 -11.69 -7.84
C GLN A 32 10.58 -11.65 -8.68
N VAL A 33 9.51 -11.04 -8.18
CA VAL A 33 8.23 -11.02 -8.88
C VAL A 33 8.27 -9.98 -9.99
N THR A 34 8.17 -10.46 -11.22
CA THR A 34 8.08 -9.61 -12.42
C THR A 34 6.63 -9.20 -12.70
N VAL A 35 6.46 -8.20 -13.57
CA VAL A 35 5.14 -7.73 -14.03
C VAL A 35 4.32 -8.89 -14.63
N ALA A 36 4.95 -9.77 -15.40
CA ALA A 36 4.26 -10.92 -16.01
C ALA A 36 3.74 -11.92 -14.96
N ILE A 37 4.56 -12.24 -13.94
CA ILE A 37 4.15 -13.13 -12.85
C ILE A 37 2.99 -12.52 -12.07
N MET A 38 3.08 -11.22 -11.77
CA MET A 38 2.03 -10.50 -11.06
C MET A 38 0.74 -10.43 -11.88
N GLN A 39 0.84 -10.17 -13.18
CA GLN A 39 -0.31 -10.13 -14.08
C GLN A 39 -0.99 -11.49 -14.17
N SER A 40 -0.20 -12.57 -14.28
CA SER A 40 -0.72 -13.94 -14.25
C SER A 40 -1.44 -14.24 -12.94
N ALA A 41 -0.85 -13.90 -11.79
CA ALA A 41 -1.44 -14.13 -10.49
C ALA A 41 -2.75 -13.35 -10.27
N LEU A 42 -2.82 -12.12 -10.77
CA LEU A 42 -4.00 -11.27 -10.60
C LEU A 42 -5.10 -11.50 -11.64
N SER A 43 -4.77 -12.17 -12.75
CA SER A 43 -5.74 -12.51 -13.80
C SER A 43 -6.93 -13.32 -13.27
N GLN A 44 -6.72 -14.09 -12.19
CA GLN A 44 -7.79 -14.84 -11.51
C GLN A 44 -8.88 -13.95 -10.88
N PHE A 45 -8.57 -12.68 -10.59
CA PHE A 45 -9.51 -11.74 -10.00
C PHE A 45 -10.19 -10.83 -11.03
N GLY A 46 -9.58 -10.68 -12.21
CA GLY A 46 -10.10 -9.82 -13.26
C GLY A 46 -9.05 -9.41 -14.30
N LYS A 47 -9.48 -8.56 -15.23
CA LYS A 47 -8.62 -8.03 -16.28
C LYS A 47 -7.83 -6.85 -15.74
N VAL A 48 -6.50 -6.98 -15.73
CA VAL A 48 -5.56 -5.91 -15.38
C VAL A 48 -5.37 -5.01 -16.60
N THR A 49 -5.58 -3.70 -16.41
CA THR A 49 -5.44 -2.66 -17.45
C THR A 49 -4.03 -2.08 -17.44
N SER A 50 -3.51 -1.74 -16.26
CA SER A 50 -2.17 -1.16 -16.13
C SER A 50 -1.51 -1.62 -14.82
N MET A 51 -0.18 -1.67 -14.81
CA MET A 51 0.60 -2.01 -13.63
C MET A 51 1.85 -1.11 -13.57
N LYS A 52 2.05 -0.46 -12.43
CA LYS A 52 3.22 0.36 -12.13
C LYS A 52 3.89 -0.19 -10.88
N LEU A 53 5.09 -0.75 -11.04
CA LEU A 53 5.94 -1.10 -9.90
C LEU A 53 6.51 0.19 -9.30
N VAL A 54 6.46 0.30 -7.98
CA VAL A 54 6.96 1.46 -7.24
C VAL A 54 8.34 1.09 -6.70
N ASN A 55 9.38 1.82 -7.13
CA ASN A 55 10.76 1.57 -6.71
C ASN A 55 11.10 2.31 -5.40
N HIS A 56 12.17 1.87 -4.73
CA HIS A 56 12.64 2.53 -3.51
C HIS A 56 13.01 4.00 -3.79
N PRO A 57 12.50 4.98 -3.01
CA PRO A 57 12.82 6.39 -3.23
C PRO A 57 14.30 6.70 -2.95
N LEU A 58 14.97 5.84 -2.18
CA LEU A 58 16.42 5.96 -1.88
C LEU A 58 17.30 5.13 -2.82
N ASP A 59 16.76 4.11 -3.50
CA ASP A 59 17.55 3.27 -4.41
C ASP A 59 16.68 2.73 -5.57
N PRO A 60 16.84 3.25 -6.79
CA PRO A 60 16.10 2.79 -7.95
C PRO A 60 16.37 1.32 -8.32
N LEU A 61 17.48 0.75 -7.87
CA LEU A 61 17.90 -0.63 -8.17
C LEU A 61 17.26 -1.64 -7.22
N VAL A 62 16.76 -1.20 -6.07
CA VAL A 62 16.04 -2.06 -5.12
C VAL A 62 14.56 -2.01 -5.47
N PRO A 63 13.97 -3.10 -6.01
CA PRO A 63 12.52 -3.17 -6.18
C PRO A 63 11.89 -3.08 -4.79
N GLN A 64 11.24 -1.96 -4.50
CA GLN A 64 10.31 -1.93 -3.39
C GLN A 64 9.19 -2.88 -3.78
N GLY A 65 8.89 -3.82 -2.89
CA GLY A 65 7.85 -4.82 -3.07
C GLY A 65 6.44 -4.24 -3.13
N CYS A 66 6.25 -3.16 -3.89
CA CYS A 66 5.06 -2.34 -3.95
C CYS A 66 4.65 -2.14 -5.41
N ALA A 67 3.35 -2.22 -5.68
CA ALA A 67 2.81 -1.99 -7.02
C ALA A 67 1.46 -1.30 -6.97
N LEU A 68 1.20 -0.43 -7.95
CA LEU A 68 -0.13 0.07 -8.26
C LEU A 68 -0.68 -0.69 -9.46
N ILE A 69 -1.85 -1.29 -9.30
CA ILE A 69 -2.47 -2.13 -10.31
C ILE A 69 -3.88 -1.64 -10.58
N GLU A 70 -4.11 -1.27 -11.83
CA GLU A 70 -5.39 -0.79 -12.31
C GLU A 70 -6.17 -1.95 -12.94
N PHE A 71 -7.38 -2.18 -12.44
CA PHE A 71 -8.30 -3.16 -12.99
C PHE A 71 -9.30 -2.53 -13.95
N ALA A 72 -9.96 -3.35 -14.77
CA ALA A 72 -11.04 -2.88 -15.63
C ALA A 72 -12.22 -2.30 -14.83
N ASN A 73 -12.57 -2.93 -13.70
CA ASN A 73 -13.74 -2.59 -12.88
C ASN A 73 -13.36 -2.33 -11.41
N GLU A 74 -14.07 -1.42 -10.76
CA GLU A 74 -13.92 -1.13 -9.31
C GLU A 74 -14.21 -2.37 -8.45
N GLU A 75 -15.21 -3.17 -8.82
CA GLU A 75 -15.53 -4.41 -8.09
C GLU A 75 -14.38 -5.42 -8.12
N GLN A 76 -13.62 -5.50 -9.21
CA GLN A 76 -12.46 -6.40 -9.29
C GLN A 76 -11.37 -5.94 -8.33
N ALA A 77 -11.08 -4.65 -8.30
CA ALA A 77 -10.15 -4.05 -7.34
C ALA A 77 -10.57 -4.30 -5.88
N MET A 78 -11.85 -4.09 -5.57
CA MET A 78 -12.41 -4.32 -4.25
C MET A 78 -12.36 -5.80 -3.84
N ARG A 79 -12.67 -6.72 -4.77
CA ARG A 79 -12.56 -8.17 -4.53
C ARG A 79 -11.14 -8.58 -4.20
N VAL A 80 -10.12 -8.05 -4.90
CA VAL A 80 -8.72 -8.33 -4.58
C VAL A 80 -8.39 -7.85 -3.17
N ALA A 81 -8.70 -6.59 -2.84
CA ALA A 81 -8.43 -6.03 -1.51
C ALA A 81 -9.14 -6.82 -0.39
N ALA A 82 -10.40 -7.22 -0.60
CA ALA A 82 -11.17 -7.99 0.37
C ALA A 82 -10.65 -9.44 0.51
N THR A 83 -10.28 -10.08 -0.61
CA THR A 83 -9.81 -11.47 -0.61
C THR A 83 -8.45 -11.57 0.03
N THR A 84 -7.50 -10.72 -0.35
CA THR A 84 -6.14 -10.73 0.20
C THR A 84 -6.10 -10.37 1.69
N ARG A 85 -7.12 -9.66 2.21
CA ARG A 85 -7.26 -9.42 3.64
C ARG A 85 -7.74 -10.67 4.41
N LYS A 86 -8.57 -11.51 3.78
CA LYS A 86 -9.14 -12.72 4.39
C LYS A 86 -8.27 -13.95 4.17
N ASN A 87 -7.61 -14.03 3.02
CA ASN A 87 -6.86 -15.20 2.54
C ASN A 87 -5.43 -14.79 2.22
N LEU A 88 -4.49 -15.72 2.41
CA LEU A 88 -3.09 -15.53 2.03
C LEU A 88 -2.96 -15.66 0.50
N LEU A 89 -2.52 -14.58 -0.15
CA LEU A 89 -2.18 -14.60 -1.58
C LEU A 89 -0.66 -14.62 -1.73
N MET A 90 -0.10 -15.76 -2.12
CA MET A 90 1.32 -15.91 -2.40
C MET A 90 1.58 -15.77 -3.90
N VAL A 91 2.64 -15.03 -4.26
CA VAL A 91 3.01 -14.77 -5.65
C VAL A 91 4.47 -15.12 -5.85
N GLY A 92 4.78 -15.93 -6.88
CA GLY A 92 6.16 -16.30 -7.22
C GLY A 92 6.76 -17.44 -6.41
N GLY A 93 5.93 -18.33 -5.83
CA GLY A 93 6.38 -19.57 -5.18
C GLY A 93 7.05 -19.41 -3.80
N MET A 94 7.31 -18.18 -3.35
CA MET A 94 7.78 -17.91 -1.99
C MET A 94 6.62 -17.88 -1.01
N PRO A 95 6.79 -18.36 0.24
CA PRO A 95 5.78 -18.30 1.29
C PRO A 95 5.62 -16.87 1.86
N ARG A 96 5.61 -15.85 1.00
CA ARG A 96 5.43 -14.44 1.36
C ARG A 96 4.05 -13.98 0.87
N PRO A 97 3.08 -13.76 1.78
CA PRO A 97 1.77 -13.29 1.40
C PRO A 97 1.83 -11.82 0.99
N VAL A 98 1.34 -11.53 -0.21
CA VAL A 98 1.14 -10.17 -0.71
C VAL A 98 -0.03 -9.53 0.02
N ARG A 99 0.03 -8.23 0.27
CA ARG A 99 -1.07 -7.47 0.88
C ARG A 99 -1.67 -6.49 -0.12
N ALA A 100 -2.99 -6.46 -0.21
CA ALA A 100 -3.72 -5.58 -1.10
C ALA A 100 -4.54 -4.54 -0.34
N ARG A 101 -4.49 -3.28 -0.77
CA ARG A 101 -5.30 -2.17 -0.26
C ARG A 101 -5.81 -1.32 -1.43
N MET A 102 -6.96 -0.67 -1.25
CA MET A 102 -7.43 0.31 -2.24
C MET A 102 -6.42 1.44 -2.39
N ALA A 103 -6.18 1.88 -3.63
CA ALA A 103 -5.25 2.96 -3.89
C ALA A 103 -5.79 4.30 -3.35
N SER A 104 -4.89 5.13 -2.84
CA SER A 104 -5.19 6.50 -2.43
C SER A 104 -4.76 7.46 -3.53
N LYS A 105 -5.48 8.57 -3.71
CA LYS A 105 -5.12 9.62 -4.67
C LYS A 105 -3.69 10.14 -4.49
N TYR A 106 -3.17 10.12 -3.27
CA TYR A 106 -1.82 10.60 -2.94
C TYR A 106 -0.71 9.60 -3.30
N MET A 107 -1.05 8.40 -3.79
CA MET A 107 -0.08 7.40 -4.27
C MET A 107 0.26 7.58 -5.75
N PHE A 108 -0.46 8.47 -6.45
CA PHE A 108 -0.19 8.82 -7.84
C PHE A 108 0.76 10.02 -7.91
N ASP A 109 1.40 10.21 -9.07
CA ASP A 109 2.39 11.27 -9.25
C ASP A 109 1.74 12.66 -8.99
N SER A 110 2.44 13.55 -8.28
CA SER A 110 1.90 14.86 -7.86
C SER A 110 1.32 15.67 -9.01
N ALA A 111 1.93 15.58 -10.20
CA ALA A 111 1.45 16.24 -11.41
C ALA A 111 0.09 15.70 -11.92
N GLU A 112 -0.23 14.43 -11.70
CA GLU A 112 -1.56 13.87 -12.03
C GLU A 112 -2.61 14.36 -11.03
N VAL A 113 -2.25 14.37 -9.75
CA VAL A 113 -3.12 14.84 -8.65
C VAL A 113 -3.43 16.33 -8.83
N GLU A 114 -2.43 17.14 -9.13
CA GLU A 114 -2.58 18.58 -9.37
C GLU A 114 -3.45 18.86 -10.60
N ARG A 115 -3.26 18.13 -11.72
CA ARG A 115 -4.11 18.25 -12.91
C ARG A 115 -5.58 17.94 -12.62
N SER A 116 -5.85 16.88 -11.85
CA SER A 116 -7.22 16.54 -11.44
C SER A 116 -7.82 17.62 -10.53
N ASN A 117 -7.05 18.13 -9.58
CA ASN A 117 -7.48 19.21 -8.69
C ASN A 117 -7.75 20.51 -9.47
N LEU A 118 -6.93 20.82 -10.48
CA LEU A 118 -7.07 22.00 -11.33
C LEU A 118 -8.33 21.91 -12.20
N HIS A 119 -8.65 20.73 -12.73
CA HIS A 119 -9.91 20.47 -13.45
C HIS A 119 -11.13 20.68 -12.55
N HIS A 120 -11.12 20.10 -11.35
CA HIS A 120 -12.17 20.31 -10.35
C HIS A 120 -12.30 21.79 -9.97
N HIS A 121 -11.18 22.49 -9.84
CA HIS A 121 -11.17 23.91 -9.50
C HIS A 121 -11.75 24.76 -10.63
N HIS A 122 -11.38 24.48 -11.89
CA HIS A 122 -11.96 25.16 -13.06
C HIS A 122 -13.46 24.89 -13.20
N GLN A 123 -13.90 23.65 -12.99
CA GLN A 123 -15.31 23.27 -13.10
C GLN A 123 -16.16 23.91 -11.99
N LYS A 124 -15.66 23.91 -10.74
CA LYS A 124 -16.26 24.66 -9.64
C LYS A 124 -16.26 26.16 -9.89
N GLN A 125 -15.17 26.74 -10.40
CA GLN A 125 -15.13 28.17 -10.71
C GLN A 125 -16.11 28.55 -11.82
N GLN A 126 -16.36 27.69 -12.80
CA GLN A 126 -17.35 27.95 -13.85
C GLN A 126 -18.78 27.87 -13.33
N GLN A 127 -19.08 26.95 -12.40
CA GLN A 127 -20.37 26.87 -11.74
C GLN A 127 -20.58 28.01 -10.73
N LYS A 128 -19.53 28.34 -9.97
CA LYS A 128 -19.53 29.45 -9.02
C LYS A 128 -19.59 30.80 -9.73
N LYS A 129 -18.95 30.98 -10.90
CA LYS A 129 -19.14 32.17 -11.76
C LYS A 129 -20.53 32.22 -12.42
N LYS A 130 -21.21 31.09 -12.60
CA LYS A 130 -22.61 31.06 -13.04
C LYS A 130 -23.59 31.43 -11.92
N GLN A 131 -23.26 31.12 -10.66
CA GLN A 131 -24.07 31.47 -9.48
C GLN A 131 -23.73 32.87 -8.91
N GLU A 132 -22.46 33.27 -8.88
CA GLU A 132 -22.01 34.60 -8.42
C GLU A 132 -22.33 35.70 -9.45
N LYS A 133 -22.60 35.38 -10.73
CA LYS A 133 -23.14 36.37 -11.68
C LYS A 133 -24.55 36.84 -11.32
N GLU A 134 -25.25 36.15 -10.42
CA GLU A 134 -26.56 36.58 -9.88
C GLU A 134 -26.45 37.33 -8.54
N GLU A 135 -25.32 37.24 -7.80
CA GLU A 135 -25.18 37.86 -6.46
C GLU A 135 -24.07 38.92 -6.32
N ASP A 136 -23.05 38.95 -7.18
CA ASP A 136 -21.82 39.76 -6.97
C ASP A 136 -21.71 41.04 -7.82
N GLU A 137 -22.83 41.68 -8.18
CA GLU A 137 -22.81 43.11 -8.57
C GLU A 137 -22.63 44.05 -7.34
N LYS A 138 -22.52 43.52 -6.10
CA LYS A 138 -22.55 44.34 -4.87
C LYS A 138 -21.37 44.25 -3.89
N GLU A 139 -20.47 43.26 -3.92
CA GLU A 139 -19.49 43.11 -2.81
C GLU A 139 -17.99 43.00 -3.19
N LYS A 140 -17.61 43.03 -4.47
CA LYS A 140 -16.23 42.74 -4.91
C LYS A 140 -15.18 43.86 -4.78
N ALA A 141 -15.43 44.92 -4.01
CA ALA A 141 -14.44 46.00 -3.82
C ALA A 141 -13.65 45.95 -2.49
N LYS A 142 -13.86 44.97 -1.60
CA LYS A 142 -13.30 45.03 -0.23
C LYS A 142 -12.47 43.86 0.29
N GLN A 143 -12.37 42.71 -0.40
CA GLN A 143 -11.76 41.51 0.20
C GLN A 143 -10.59 40.87 -0.56
N GLU A 144 -10.07 41.50 -1.62
CA GLU A 144 -9.01 40.88 -2.44
C GLU A 144 -7.57 41.24 -2.04
N GLU A 145 -7.35 42.13 -1.07
CA GLU A 145 -6.00 42.49 -0.61
C GLU A 145 -5.51 41.63 0.59
N GLU A 146 -6.42 41.07 1.40
CA GLU A 146 -6.06 40.31 2.60
C GLU A 146 -5.69 38.83 2.35
N ARG A 147 -6.07 38.27 1.19
CA ARG A 147 -5.85 36.83 0.90
C ARG A 147 -4.46 36.52 0.34
N SER A 148 -3.72 37.52 -0.14
CA SER A 148 -2.42 37.33 -0.81
C SER A 148 -1.22 37.31 0.15
N SER A 149 -1.36 37.81 1.38
CA SER A 149 -0.21 38.03 2.30
C SER A 149 -0.02 36.96 3.39
N LYS A 150 -0.75 35.83 3.36
CA LYS A 150 -0.84 34.94 4.54
C LYS A 150 0.32 33.95 4.75
N TRP A 151 1.28 33.83 3.83
CA TRP A 151 2.42 32.93 4.04
C TRP A 151 3.74 33.52 3.54
N LYS A 152 4.34 34.41 4.34
CA LYS A 152 5.77 34.73 4.19
C LYS A 152 6.56 33.75 5.07
N LEU A 153 7.42 32.95 4.44
CA LEU A 153 8.33 32.04 5.12
C LEU A 153 9.38 32.88 5.86
N SER A 154 9.23 33.05 7.17
CA SER A 154 10.19 33.78 8.00
C SER A 154 11.18 32.80 8.64
N VAL A 155 12.48 33.00 8.41
CA VAL A 155 13.54 32.28 9.13
C VAL A 155 13.58 32.80 10.57
N LEU A 156 13.49 31.90 11.56
CA LEU A 156 13.50 32.27 12.98
C LEU A 156 14.91 32.73 13.40
N THR A 157 14.98 33.85 14.12
CA THR A 157 16.27 34.45 14.54
C THR A 157 16.69 33.98 15.93
N LEU A 158 17.92 34.31 16.33
CA LEU A 158 18.48 33.94 17.64
C LEU A 158 17.82 34.83 18.72
N GLY A 159 16.97 34.25 19.58
CA GLY A 159 16.23 34.97 20.64
C GLY A 159 14.70 34.89 20.54
N ASP A 160 14.16 34.35 19.44
CA ASP A 160 12.71 34.20 19.28
C ASP A 160 12.16 33.04 20.13
N ALA A 161 11.15 33.27 20.98
CA ALA A 161 10.47 32.19 21.73
C ALA A 161 9.83 31.11 20.83
N LYS A 162 9.60 31.42 19.55
CA LYS A 162 9.16 30.46 18.52
C LYS A 162 10.26 29.47 18.15
N ARG A 163 11.54 29.85 18.27
CA ARG A 163 12.70 28.99 18.02
C ARG A 163 12.85 27.93 19.08
N ASP A 164 12.73 28.26 20.36
CA ASP A 164 12.80 27.26 21.45
C ASP A 164 11.72 26.19 21.29
N LYS A 165 10.50 26.60 20.90
CA LYS A 165 9.41 25.68 20.57
C LYS A 165 9.75 24.83 19.34
N ALA A 166 10.35 25.40 18.31
CA ALA A 166 10.78 24.69 17.11
C ALA A 166 11.91 23.69 17.40
N GLU A 167 12.86 24.04 18.27
CA GLU A 167 13.94 23.15 18.72
C GLU A 167 13.39 21.99 19.55
N LYS A 168 12.47 22.25 20.47
CA LYS A 168 11.74 21.19 21.20
C LYS A 168 10.97 20.27 20.24
N LEU A 169 10.30 20.82 19.22
CA LEU A 169 9.60 20.03 18.21
C LEU A 169 10.57 19.20 17.36
N LYS A 170 11.74 19.74 17.04
CA LYS A 170 12.82 19.02 16.34
C LYS A 170 13.33 17.85 17.18
N GLN A 171 13.53 18.05 18.48
CA GLN A 171 13.93 16.98 19.40
C GLN A 171 12.86 15.88 19.48
N VAL A 172 11.57 16.24 19.59
CA VAL A 172 10.47 15.27 19.58
C VAL A 172 10.42 14.48 18.27
N ARG A 173 10.54 15.15 17.11
CA ARG A 173 10.58 14.49 15.81
C ARG A 173 11.79 13.55 15.68
N ALA A 174 12.96 13.96 16.16
CA ALA A 174 14.15 13.12 16.16
C ALA A 174 13.96 11.87 17.03
N ARG A 175 13.35 12.02 18.21
CA ARG A 175 13.00 10.91 19.09
C ARG A 175 12.00 9.95 18.43
N GLN A 176 10.92 10.47 17.85
CA GLN A 176 9.92 9.66 17.13
C GLN A 176 10.55 8.92 15.94
N ALA A 177 11.45 9.58 15.19
CA ALA A 177 12.16 8.95 14.09
C ALA A 177 13.07 7.81 14.57
N ALA A 178 13.77 8.00 15.69
CA ALA A 178 14.59 6.95 16.31
C ALA A 178 13.74 5.77 16.80
N GLU A 179 12.60 6.04 17.44
CA GLU A 179 11.66 5.01 17.89
C GLU A 179 11.09 4.21 16.71
N ILE A 180 10.68 4.86 15.62
CA ILE A 180 10.23 4.21 14.39
C ILE A 180 11.35 3.34 13.80
N LYS A 181 12.58 3.86 13.76
CA LYS A 181 13.73 3.11 13.25
C LYS A 181 13.98 1.84 14.05
N MET A 182 14.00 1.92 15.38
CA MET A 182 14.18 0.74 16.24
C MET A 182 13.05 -0.27 16.07
N LEU A 183 11.79 0.18 15.90
CA LEU A 183 10.66 -0.70 15.65
C LEU A 183 10.77 -1.43 14.29
N LEU A 184 11.25 -0.74 13.26
CA LEU A 184 11.49 -1.33 11.94
C LEU A 184 12.60 -2.38 12.00
N GLU A 185 13.72 -2.07 12.63
CA GLU A 185 14.86 -2.98 12.82
C GLU A 185 14.43 -4.24 13.58
N LYS A 186 13.70 -4.10 14.69
CA LYS A 186 13.14 -5.24 15.44
C LYS A 186 12.20 -6.09 14.58
N HIS A 187 11.41 -5.46 13.72
CA HIS A 187 10.52 -6.19 12.83
C HIS A 187 11.30 -6.95 11.75
N GLU A 188 12.40 -6.40 11.23
CA GLU A 188 13.31 -7.09 10.31
C GLU A 188 13.99 -8.29 10.96
N GLU A 189 14.47 -8.14 12.20
CA GLU A 189 15.04 -9.24 12.99
C GLU A 189 14.02 -10.37 13.18
N GLN A 190 12.80 -10.05 13.61
CA GLN A 190 11.73 -11.03 13.78
C GLN A 190 11.39 -11.75 12.47
N ARG A 191 11.39 -11.04 11.33
CA ARG A 191 11.21 -11.67 10.01
C ARG A 191 12.35 -12.62 9.67
N ALA A 192 13.59 -12.25 9.99
CA ALA A 192 14.77 -13.09 9.73
C ALA A 192 14.79 -14.34 10.64
N GLU A 193 14.43 -14.22 11.92
CA GLU A 193 14.29 -15.36 12.83
C GLU A 193 13.20 -16.32 12.36
N LEU A 194 12.05 -15.79 11.95
CA LEU A 194 10.97 -16.62 11.40
C LEU A 194 11.43 -17.37 10.14
N HIS A 195 12.20 -16.71 9.27
CA HIS A 195 12.75 -17.33 8.07
C HIS A 195 13.68 -18.50 8.42
N LYS A 196 14.63 -18.29 9.33
CA LYS A 196 15.55 -19.34 9.80
C LYS A 196 14.80 -20.52 10.42
N ARG A 197 13.75 -20.23 11.21
CA ARG A 197 12.92 -21.28 11.82
C ARG A 197 12.14 -22.10 10.78
N GLN A 198 11.69 -21.45 9.70
CA GLN A 198 11.05 -22.15 8.59
C GLN A 198 12.04 -23.02 7.83
N GLU A 199 13.26 -22.51 7.56
CA GLU A 199 14.33 -23.28 6.92
C GLU A 199 14.71 -24.52 7.73
N SER A 200 14.97 -24.37 9.04
CA SER A 200 15.30 -25.51 9.90
C SER A 200 14.18 -26.55 9.93
N HIS A 201 12.93 -26.10 9.99
CA HIS A 201 11.78 -27.00 9.94
C HIS A 201 11.71 -27.76 8.60
N TRP A 202 11.94 -27.08 7.47
CA TRP A 202 11.97 -27.73 6.16
C TRP A 202 13.12 -28.73 6.02
N GLU A 203 14.31 -28.44 6.55
CA GLU A 203 15.43 -29.37 6.55
C GLU A 203 15.13 -30.64 7.36
N ASP A 204 14.48 -30.48 8.52
CA ASP A 204 14.11 -31.62 9.37
C ASP A 204 13.03 -32.49 8.72
N GLU A 205 12.01 -31.89 8.09
CA GLU A 205 11.02 -32.61 7.31
C GLU A 205 11.63 -33.31 6.09
N PHE A 206 12.58 -32.67 5.41
CA PHE A 206 13.28 -33.28 4.29
C PHE A 206 14.12 -34.50 4.74
N LYS A 207 14.83 -34.41 5.88
CA LYS A 207 15.56 -35.55 6.47
C LYS A 207 14.62 -36.71 6.81
N LYS A 208 13.44 -36.42 7.37
CA LYS A 208 12.41 -37.44 7.66
C LYS A 208 11.95 -38.15 6.38
N LEU A 209 11.66 -37.41 5.32
CA LEU A 209 11.25 -37.98 4.03
C LEU A 209 12.36 -38.79 3.37
N ASP A 210 13.61 -38.32 3.43
CA ASP A 210 14.77 -39.06 2.91
C ASP A 210 15.00 -40.37 3.67
N ALA A 211 14.85 -40.37 5.00
CA ALA A 211 14.89 -41.59 5.81
C ALA A 211 13.80 -42.59 5.38
N ILE A 212 12.56 -42.13 5.21
CA ILE A 212 11.44 -42.96 4.71
C ILE A 212 11.77 -43.56 3.33
N ASN A 213 12.28 -42.76 2.40
CA ASN A 213 12.65 -43.24 1.08
C ASN A 213 13.78 -44.26 1.10
N LYS A 214 14.79 -44.08 1.96
CA LYS A 214 15.89 -45.04 2.14
C LYS A 214 15.38 -46.37 2.71
N ALA A 215 14.59 -46.31 3.77
CA ALA A 215 14.03 -47.51 4.40
C ALA A 215 12.99 -48.23 3.51
N GLY A 216 12.20 -47.50 2.73
CA GLY A 216 11.30 -48.08 1.72
C GLY A 216 12.03 -48.83 0.61
N LYS A 217 13.27 -48.44 0.29
CA LYS A 217 14.15 -49.16 -0.65
C LYS A 217 14.86 -50.37 -0.03
N GLN A 218 15.02 -50.40 1.30
CA GLN A 218 15.80 -51.43 2.01
C GLN A 218 14.98 -52.34 2.94
N HIS A 219 13.64 -52.29 2.92
CA HIS A 219 12.78 -53.02 3.86
C HIS A 219 13.12 -52.80 5.36
N GLY A 220 13.68 -51.64 5.70
CA GLY A 220 14.16 -51.31 7.06
C GLY A 220 13.13 -50.57 7.92
N VAL A 221 12.00 -51.21 8.26
CA VAL A 221 10.92 -50.59 9.06
C VAL A 221 11.38 -50.25 10.49
N ASP A 222 12.35 -50.98 11.03
CA ASP A 222 12.88 -50.78 12.39
C ASP A 222 13.80 -49.56 12.49
N GLU A 223 14.55 -49.22 11.44
CA GLU A 223 15.37 -48.01 11.38
C GLU A 223 14.51 -46.74 11.36
N LEU A 224 13.37 -46.78 10.67
CA LEU A 224 12.39 -45.70 10.70
C LEU A 224 11.80 -45.51 12.09
N ARG A 225 11.45 -46.60 12.77
CA ARG A 225 10.93 -46.52 14.14
C ARG A 225 11.91 -45.84 15.08
N ALA A 226 13.18 -46.21 15.04
CA ALA A 226 14.21 -45.58 15.86
C ALA A 226 14.36 -44.09 15.56
N PHE A 227 14.37 -43.70 14.28
CA PHE A 227 14.49 -42.29 13.86
C PHE A 227 13.29 -41.43 14.29
N PHE A 228 12.07 -41.96 14.19
CA PHE A 228 10.85 -41.27 14.63
C PHE A 228 10.55 -41.44 16.13
N GLY A 229 11.43 -42.10 16.90
CA GLY A 229 11.23 -42.36 18.33
C GLY A 229 10.04 -43.28 18.64
N MET A 230 9.60 -44.09 17.67
CA MET A 230 8.54 -45.07 17.85
C MET A 230 9.14 -46.35 18.46
N GLY A 231 8.60 -46.80 19.58
CA GLY A 231 9.04 -48.04 20.24
C GLY A 231 8.84 -49.31 19.38
N PRO A 232 9.51 -50.42 19.73
CA PRO A 232 9.33 -51.70 19.04
C PRO A 232 7.87 -52.17 19.15
N GLN A 233 7.36 -52.91 18.15
CA GLN A 233 6.03 -53.51 18.28
C GLN A 233 6.04 -54.51 19.43
N GLN A 234 5.14 -54.29 20.41
CA GLN A 234 4.75 -55.34 21.33
C GLN A 234 4.01 -56.40 20.52
N LYS A 235 4.54 -57.63 20.55
CA LYS A 235 3.94 -58.82 19.92
C LYS A 235 2.70 -59.27 20.67
#